data_AF-A0A2N0Q2M6-F1
#
_entry.id   AF-A0A2N0Q2M6-F1
#
_cell.length_a   1.000
_cell.length_b   1.000
_cell.length_c   1.000
_cell.angle_alpha   90.00
_cell.angle_beta   90.00
_cell.angle_gamma   90.00
#
_symmetry.space_group_name_H-M   'P 1'
#
loop_
_entity.id
_entity.type
_entity.pdbx_description
1 polymer ?
#
loop_
_entity_poly.entity_id
_entity_poly.type
_entity_poly.pdbx_seq_one_letter_code
_entity_poly.pdbx_strand_id
1 'polypeptide(L)'
;MTKLLGDKDINKCFPFASVAPLASSTSIPDQNTLKSAADAICGAPKCSDDLVAKTLNEVKTACQQDISNKNPLASLVNAALSLYSPTRDSICYKNSTDGYCFIESQAAAQQILQSAPKGQDPAITLAGASKDVVCTPCNKAIFNTYFNYQNTNPNAFSDIQQVTDKDINTAKSALQGKCGKNFIDGNVGDSKEDPQKFQSESANQKSDAASLIANRMSLVVLVGSILAAL
;
A
#
# COMPACT_ATOMS: atom_id res chain seq x y z
N MET A 1 18.65 -9.66 -9.97
CA MET A 1 18.43 -9.40 -8.52
C MET A 1 19.71 -9.27 -7.71
N THR A 2 20.69 -10.16 -7.88
CA THR A 2 22.00 -10.11 -7.19
C THR A 2 22.74 -8.77 -7.37
N LYS A 3 22.64 -8.17 -8.56
CA LYS A 3 23.18 -6.83 -8.84
C LYS A 3 22.52 -5.74 -7.98
N LEU A 4 21.20 -5.82 -7.79
CA LEU A 4 20.42 -4.86 -6.99
C LEU A 4 20.79 -4.96 -5.51
N LEU A 5 20.90 -6.19 -4.99
CA LEU A 5 21.32 -6.46 -3.62
C LEU A 5 22.75 -6.01 -3.34
N GLY A 6 23.62 -6.03 -4.36
CA GLY A 6 25.01 -5.58 -4.26
C GLY A 6 25.24 -4.10 -4.59
N ASP A 7 24.22 -3.37 -5.03
CA ASP A 7 24.36 -1.96 -5.43
C ASP A 7 24.48 -1.08 -4.17
N LYS A 8 25.66 -0.48 -4.00
CA LYS A 8 25.98 0.31 -2.80
C LYS A 8 25.23 1.63 -2.72
N ASP A 9 24.75 2.17 -3.85
CA ASP A 9 24.09 3.48 -3.85
C ASP A 9 22.64 3.34 -3.42
N ILE A 10 21.91 2.36 -3.93
CA ILE A 10 20.55 2.11 -3.48
C ILE A 10 20.51 1.58 -2.04
N ASN A 11 21.50 0.77 -1.62
CA ASN A 11 21.58 0.27 -0.25
C ASN A 11 21.78 1.37 0.81
N LYS A 12 22.22 2.58 0.44
CA LYS A 12 22.31 3.72 1.36
C LYS A 12 20.95 4.26 1.79
N CYS A 13 19.93 4.06 0.97
CA CYS A 13 18.61 4.67 1.12
C CYS A 13 17.45 3.66 1.12
N PHE A 14 17.74 2.40 0.78
CA PHE A 14 16.83 1.28 0.96
C PHE A 14 17.59 0.08 1.56
N PRO A 15 17.35 -0.27 2.83
CA PRO A 15 18.11 -1.30 3.52
C PRO A 15 17.63 -2.70 3.14
N PHE A 16 18.00 -3.17 1.93
CA PHE A 16 17.54 -4.47 1.40
C PHE A 16 17.75 -5.64 2.36
N ALA A 17 18.85 -5.66 3.11
CA ALA A 17 19.11 -6.71 4.10
C ALA A 17 18.07 -6.76 5.23
N SER A 18 17.56 -5.61 5.66
CA SER A 18 16.54 -5.50 6.71
C SER A 18 15.15 -5.87 6.21
N VAL A 19 14.90 -5.74 4.90
CA VAL A 19 13.61 -6.04 4.26
C VAL A 19 13.59 -7.46 3.67
N ALA A 20 14.75 -8.08 3.43
CA ALA A 20 14.86 -9.42 2.85
C ALA A 20 14.01 -10.50 3.56
N PRO A 21 13.87 -10.52 4.91
CA PRO A 21 13.00 -11.50 5.58
C PRO A 21 11.55 -11.43 5.09
N LEU A 22 11.07 -10.23 4.78
CA LEU A 22 9.69 -9.98 4.40
C LEU A 22 9.40 -10.50 2.98
N ALA A 23 10.36 -10.37 2.06
CA ALA A 23 10.27 -10.94 0.71
C ALA A 23 10.39 -12.47 0.66
N SER A 24 10.91 -13.11 1.71
CA SER A 24 11.11 -14.56 1.79
C SER A 24 9.99 -15.30 2.50
N SER A 25 9.10 -14.58 3.17
CA SER A 25 8.01 -15.15 3.96
C SER A 25 6.86 -15.60 3.07
N THR A 26 6.34 -16.81 3.31
CA THR A 26 5.10 -17.30 2.71
C THR A 26 3.86 -16.95 3.53
N SER A 27 4.05 -16.32 4.69
CA SER A 27 3.01 -15.85 5.60
C SER A 27 3.18 -14.36 5.91
N ILE A 28 2.14 -13.73 6.44
CA ILE A 28 2.24 -12.36 6.95
C ILE A 28 3.31 -12.33 8.07
N PRO A 29 4.36 -11.50 7.95
CA PRO A 29 5.40 -11.40 8.97
C PRO A 29 4.84 -10.90 10.30
N ASP A 30 5.46 -11.28 11.42
CA ASP A 30 5.02 -10.81 12.73
C ASP A 30 5.32 -9.31 12.93
N GLN A 31 4.63 -8.70 13.89
CA GLN A 31 4.72 -7.26 14.14
C GLN A 31 6.15 -6.79 14.47
N ASN A 32 6.99 -7.61 15.12
CA ASN A 32 8.37 -7.21 15.44
C ASN A 32 9.24 -7.19 14.19
N THR A 33 9.06 -8.16 13.29
CA THR A 33 9.74 -8.20 11.99
C THR A 33 9.37 -6.99 11.15
N LEU A 34 8.07 -6.66 11.06
CA LEU A 34 7.58 -5.48 10.34
C LEU A 34 8.11 -4.18 10.95
N LYS A 35 8.08 -4.06 12.28
CA LYS A 35 8.60 -2.88 12.98
C LYS A 35 10.09 -2.70 12.71
N SER A 36 10.87 -3.78 12.75
CA SER A 36 12.32 -3.73 12.52
C SER A 36 12.66 -3.25 11.11
N ALA A 37 11.92 -3.72 10.10
CA ALA A 37 12.10 -3.24 8.74
C ALA A 37 11.66 -1.78 8.57
N ALA A 38 10.55 -1.38 9.19
CA ALA A 38 10.09 0.01 9.18
C ALA A 38 11.11 0.94 9.84
N ASP A 39 11.65 0.57 11.01
CA ASP A 39 12.71 1.34 11.67
C ASP A 39 13.94 1.49 10.76
N ALA A 40 14.33 0.43 10.04
CA ALA A 40 15.44 0.49 9.09
C ALA A 40 15.13 1.40 7.89
N ILE A 41 13.96 1.25 7.27
CA ILE A 41 13.54 2.05 6.11
C ILE A 41 13.42 3.53 6.48
N CYS A 42 12.82 3.82 7.63
CA CYS A 42 12.53 5.19 8.08
C CYS A 42 13.74 5.86 8.73
N GLY A 43 14.69 5.08 9.25
CA GLY A 43 15.99 5.57 9.71
C GLY A 43 16.97 5.88 8.56
N ALA A 44 16.75 5.32 7.37
CA ALA A 44 17.54 5.61 6.19
C ALA A 44 17.07 6.89 5.46
N PRO A 45 17.99 7.65 4.85
CA PRO A 45 17.61 8.76 3.97
C PRO A 45 16.74 8.24 2.81
N LYS A 46 15.77 9.04 2.35
CA LYS A 46 14.98 8.72 1.17
C LYS A 46 15.88 8.64 -0.06
N CYS A 47 15.71 7.63 -0.90
CA CYS A 47 16.39 7.57 -2.19
C CYS A 47 15.93 8.76 -3.05
N SER A 48 16.84 9.35 -3.82
CA SER A 48 16.45 10.34 -4.81
C SER A 48 15.61 9.72 -5.92
N ASP A 49 14.70 10.50 -6.49
CA ASP A 49 13.85 10.04 -7.58
C ASP A 49 14.69 9.59 -8.80
N ASP A 50 15.80 10.29 -9.08
CA ASP A 50 16.74 9.91 -10.15
C ASP A 50 17.37 8.53 -9.93
N LEU A 51 17.79 8.24 -8.70
CA LEU A 51 18.38 6.94 -8.37
C LEU A 51 17.33 5.83 -8.53
N VAL A 52 16.13 6.04 -8.00
CA VAL A 52 15.02 5.07 -8.11
C VAL A 52 14.63 4.86 -9.57
N ALA A 53 14.49 5.92 -10.37
CA ALA A 53 14.15 5.85 -11.78
C ALA A 53 15.23 5.11 -12.59
N LYS A 54 16.52 5.39 -12.33
CA LYS A 54 17.63 4.67 -12.93
C LYS A 54 17.57 3.18 -12.57
N THR A 55 17.42 2.85 -11.29
CA THR A 55 17.34 1.45 -10.84
C THR A 55 16.13 0.73 -11.43
N LEU A 56 14.97 1.39 -11.48
CA LEU A 56 13.75 0.85 -12.10
C LEU A 56 13.99 0.51 -13.57
N ASN A 57 14.63 1.40 -14.33
CA ASN A 57 14.96 1.15 -15.73
C ASN A 57 15.93 -0.03 -15.88
N GLU A 58 16.96 -0.12 -15.04
CA GLU A 58 17.88 -1.27 -15.04
C GLU A 58 17.14 -2.59 -14.74
N VAL A 59 16.21 -2.59 -13.79
CA VAL A 59 15.37 -3.77 -13.49
C VAL A 59 14.46 -4.11 -14.65
N LYS A 60 13.75 -3.13 -15.22
CA LYS A 60 12.86 -3.34 -16.37
C LYS A 60 13.61 -3.93 -17.55
N THR A 61 14.83 -3.46 -17.85
CA THR A 61 15.66 -4.00 -18.93
C THR A 61 16.19 -5.40 -18.60
N ALA A 62 16.76 -5.61 -17.41
CA ALA A 62 17.37 -6.89 -17.06
C ALA A 62 16.37 -8.02 -16.82
N CYS A 63 15.17 -7.68 -16.34
CA CYS A 63 14.11 -8.62 -15.98
C CYS A 63 12.90 -8.54 -16.92
N GLN A 64 13.04 -7.97 -18.12
CA GLN A 64 11.92 -7.72 -19.04
C GLN A 64 11.11 -9.00 -19.30
N GLN A 65 11.80 -10.12 -19.59
CA GLN A 65 11.15 -11.39 -19.85
C GLN A 65 10.42 -11.93 -18.62
N ASP A 66 11.04 -11.84 -17.43
CA ASP A 66 10.45 -12.30 -16.18
C ASP A 66 9.22 -11.48 -15.80
N ILE A 67 9.27 -10.15 -15.97
CA ILE A 67 8.13 -9.25 -15.76
C ILE A 67 7.01 -9.58 -16.75
N SER A 68 7.33 -9.77 -18.03
CA SER A 68 6.36 -10.14 -19.07
C SER A 68 5.71 -11.50 -18.80
N ASN A 69 6.48 -12.44 -18.25
CA ASN A 69 6.02 -13.75 -17.81
C ASN A 69 5.32 -13.73 -16.43
N LYS A 70 5.14 -12.55 -15.83
CA LYS A 70 4.54 -12.37 -14.49
C LYS A 70 5.24 -13.19 -13.40
N ASN A 71 6.57 -13.31 -13.50
CA ASN A 71 7.36 -13.90 -12.43
C ASN A 71 7.09 -13.10 -11.13
N PRO A 72 6.68 -13.75 -10.03
CA PRO A 72 6.22 -13.04 -8.83
C PRO A 72 7.27 -12.08 -8.27
N LEU A 73 8.52 -12.52 -8.21
CA LEU A 73 9.62 -11.78 -7.63
C LEU A 73 10.04 -10.60 -8.52
N ALA A 74 10.18 -10.80 -9.82
CA ALA A 74 10.49 -9.71 -10.75
C ALA A 74 9.37 -8.66 -10.78
N SER A 75 8.11 -9.11 -10.73
CA SER A 75 6.93 -8.23 -10.67
C SER A 75 6.89 -7.44 -9.36
N LEU A 76 7.19 -8.08 -8.22
CA LEU A 76 7.27 -7.42 -6.92
C LEU A 76 8.37 -6.35 -6.88
N VAL A 77 9.57 -6.66 -7.37
CA VAL A 77 10.66 -5.67 -7.41
C VAL A 77 10.32 -4.50 -8.32
N ASN A 78 9.75 -4.77 -9.50
CA ASN A 78 9.28 -3.72 -10.41
C ASN A 78 8.19 -2.84 -9.75
N ALA A 79 7.25 -3.46 -9.02
CA ALA A 79 6.22 -2.77 -8.26
C ALA A 79 6.79 -1.88 -7.17
N ALA A 80 7.68 -2.43 -6.34
CA ALA A 80 8.29 -1.74 -5.21
C ALA A 80 9.10 -0.53 -5.65
N LEU A 81 9.83 -0.62 -6.75
CA LEU A 81 10.58 0.52 -7.32
C LEU A 81 9.65 1.56 -7.95
N SER A 82 8.64 1.12 -8.72
CA SER A 82 7.67 2.01 -9.37
C SER A 82 6.79 2.77 -8.37
N LEU A 83 6.58 2.21 -7.18
CA LEU A 83 5.81 2.82 -6.09
C LEU A 83 6.68 3.15 -4.88
N TYR A 84 8.00 3.29 -5.07
CA TYR A 84 8.94 3.48 -3.96
C TYR A 84 8.55 4.67 -3.08
N SER A 85 8.33 5.83 -3.69
CA SER A 85 8.08 7.08 -2.97
C SER A 85 6.82 6.99 -2.08
N PRO A 86 5.62 6.66 -2.60
CA PRO A 86 4.42 6.58 -1.77
C PRO A 86 4.49 5.43 -0.76
N THR A 87 5.18 4.34 -1.09
CA THR A 87 5.30 3.18 -0.20
C THR A 87 6.20 3.48 0.99
N ARG A 88 7.38 4.07 0.75
CA ARG A 88 8.28 4.50 1.82
C ARG A 88 7.57 5.48 2.76
N ASP A 89 6.93 6.49 2.19
CA ASP A 89 6.27 7.52 3.00
C ASP A 89 5.13 6.88 3.84
N SER A 90 4.37 5.96 3.24
CA SER A 90 3.33 5.18 3.93
C SER A 90 3.85 4.32 5.08
N ILE A 91 4.99 3.64 4.88
CA ILE A 91 5.64 2.83 5.92
C ILE A 91 6.06 3.70 7.10
N CYS A 92 6.47 4.94 6.84
CA CYS A 92 6.99 5.85 7.85
C CYS A 92 5.95 6.70 8.58
N TYR A 93 4.67 6.64 8.18
CA TYR A 93 3.62 7.27 8.97
C TYR A 93 3.48 6.60 10.34
N LYS A 94 3.30 7.43 11.37
CA LYS A 94 3.11 6.99 12.75
C LYS A 94 1.77 7.46 13.28
N ASN A 95 1.06 6.58 13.96
CA ASN A 95 -0.17 6.91 14.65
C ASN A 95 0.09 7.74 15.92
N SER A 96 -0.98 8.09 16.64
CA SER A 96 -0.90 8.90 17.87
C SER A 96 -0.12 8.25 19.01
N THR A 97 0.08 6.93 18.96
CA THR A 97 0.87 6.14 19.92
C THR A 97 2.32 5.88 19.47
N ASP A 98 2.77 6.56 18.40
CA ASP A 98 4.08 6.36 17.75
C ASP A 98 4.31 4.97 17.14
N GLY A 99 3.24 4.16 16.97
CA GLY A 99 3.25 2.92 16.20
C GLY A 99 3.15 3.20 14.70
N TYR A 100 3.71 2.32 13.86
CA TYR A 100 3.66 2.51 12.42
C TYR A 100 2.27 2.23 11.85
N CYS A 101 1.78 3.15 11.03
CA CYS A 101 0.45 3.07 10.43
C CYS A 101 0.25 1.83 9.59
N PHE A 102 1.23 1.42 8.79
CA PHE A 102 1.08 0.23 7.96
C PHE A 102 0.92 -1.06 8.80
N ILE A 103 1.51 -1.13 10.00
CA ILE A 103 1.36 -2.28 10.91
C ILE A 103 -0.05 -2.30 11.49
N GLU A 104 -0.58 -1.14 11.88
CA GLU A 104 -1.98 -0.99 12.30
C GLU A 104 -2.94 -1.44 11.19
N SER A 105 -2.76 -0.91 9.98
CA SER A 105 -3.56 -1.26 8.80
C SER A 105 -3.47 -2.74 8.44
N GLN A 106 -2.29 -3.35 8.55
CA GLN A 106 -2.09 -4.76 8.27
C GLN A 106 -2.78 -5.65 9.32
N ALA A 107 -2.64 -5.32 10.61
CA ALA A 107 -3.31 -6.05 11.68
C ALA A 107 -4.84 -5.99 11.53
N ALA A 108 -5.37 -4.81 11.20
CA ALA A 108 -6.78 -4.60 10.86
C ALA A 108 -7.22 -5.47 9.66
N ALA A 109 -6.46 -5.45 8.57
CA ALA A 109 -6.75 -6.25 7.39
C ALA A 109 -6.72 -7.76 7.70
N GLN A 110 -5.74 -8.22 8.49
CA GLN A 110 -5.63 -9.62 8.89
C GLN A 110 -6.83 -10.05 9.74
N GLN A 111 -7.27 -9.23 10.69
CA GLN A 111 -8.46 -9.50 11.51
C GLN A 111 -9.71 -9.62 10.64
N ILE A 112 -9.89 -8.70 9.68
CA ILE A 112 -10.99 -8.75 8.72
C ILE A 112 -10.95 -10.05 7.93
N LEU A 113 -9.81 -10.41 7.34
CA LEU A 113 -9.66 -11.61 6.53
C LEU A 113 -9.85 -12.90 7.33
N GLN A 114 -9.42 -12.95 8.59
CA GLN A 114 -9.64 -14.09 9.47
C GLN A 114 -11.12 -14.24 9.88
N SER A 115 -11.85 -13.13 9.95
CA SER A 115 -13.30 -13.14 10.21
C SER A 115 -14.14 -13.48 8.98
N ALA A 116 -13.52 -13.56 7.78
CA ALA A 116 -14.22 -13.84 6.54
C ALA A 116 -14.82 -15.26 6.53
N PRO A 117 -16.11 -15.42 6.16
CA PRO A 117 -16.68 -16.71 5.83
C PRO A 117 -15.82 -17.45 4.79
N LYS A 118 -15.59 -18.75 4.99
CA LYS A 118 -14.80 -19.57 4.06
C LYS A 118 -15.38 -19.49 2.65
N GLY A 119 -14.53 -19.18 1.68
CA GLY A 119 -14.91 -19.06 0.27
C GLY A 119 -15.51 -17.70 -0.13
N GLN A 120 -15.65 -16.76 0.83
CA GLN A 120 -16.00 -15.39 0.50
C GLN A 120 -14.80 -14.64 -0.08
N ASP A 121 -15.05 -13.83 -1.11
CA ASP A 121 -14.04 -12.97 -1.69
C ASP A 121 -13.52 -11.98 -0.64
N PRO A 122 -12.19 -11.92 -0.38
CA PRO A 122 -11.55 -10.94 0.49
C PRO A 122 -12.00 -9.50 0.28
N ALA A 123 -12.29 -9.12 -0.97
CA ALA A 123 -12.79 -7.80 -1.32
C ALA A 123 -14.17 -7.51 -0.72
N ILE A 124 -15.06 -8.51 -0.70
CA ILE A 124 -16.39 -8.39 -0.08
C ILE A 124 -16.23 -8.21 1.43
N THR A 125 -15.34 -8.97 2.05
CA THR A 125 -15.10 -8.89 3.50
C THR A 125 -14.56 -7.52 3.89
N LEU A 126 -13.62 -6.97 3.12
CA LEU A 126 -13.04 -5.65 3.38
C LEU A 126 -14.05 -4.50 3.11
N ALA A 127 -14.89 -4.65 2.09
CA ALA A 127 -16.02 -3.74 1.87
C ALA A 127 -16.98 -3.72 3.07
N GLY A 128 -17.28 -4.91 3.63
CA GLY A 128 -18.15 -5.08 4.79
C GLY A 128 -17.52 -4.76 6.16
N ALA A 129 -16.21 -4.50 6.22
CA ALA A 129 -15.53 -4.17 7.47
C ALA A 129 -16.13 -2.92 8.15
N SER A 130 -16.03 -2.82 9.47
CA SER A 130 -16.56 -1.68 10.20
C SER A 130 -15.80 -0.37 9.88
N LYS A 131 -16.47 0.77 10.04
CA LYS A 131 -15.88 2.09 9.75
C LYS A 131 -14.66 2.37 10.59
N ASP A 132 -14.67 2.00 11.87
CA ASP A 132 -13.57 2.20 12.82
C ASP A 132 -12.28 1.48 12.40
N VAL A 133 -12.37 0.41 11.60
CA VAL A 133 -11.20 -0.33 11.11
C VAL A 133 -10.66 0.25 9.79
N VAL A 134 -11.53 0.78 8.94
CA VAL A 134 -11.14 1.29 7.61
C VAL A 134 -10.87 2.79 7.62
N CYS A 135 -11.68 3.56 8.34
CA CYS A 135 -11.69 5.02 8.34
C CYS A 135 -10.80 5.58 9.45
N THR A 136 -9.54 5.13 9.49
CA THR A 136 -8.54 5.59 10.46
C THR A 136 -7.67 6.70 9.87
N PRO A 137 -7.08 7.58 10.71
CA PRO A 137 -6.05 8.53 10.29
C PRO A 137 -4.91 7.88 9.50
N CYS A 138 -4.46 6.70 9.93
CA CYS A 138 -3.43 5.94 9.24
C CYS A 138 -3.83 5.54 7.83
N ASN A 139 -5.03 4.97 7.66
CA ASN A 139 -5.53 4.60 6.34
C ASN A 139 -5.74 5.83 5.45
N LYS A 140 -6.24 6.94 6.00
CA LYS A 140 -6.35 8.21 5.27
C LYS A 140 -4.99 8.67 4.73
N ALA A 141 -3.96 8.69 5.59
CA ALA A 141 -2.62 9.10 5.20
C ALA A 141 -2.06 8.21 4.08
N ILE A 142 -2.18 6.90 4.23
CA ILE A 142 -1.73 5.92 3.23
C ILE A 142 -2.49 6.13 1.90
N PHE A 143 -3.83 6.11 1.91
CA PHE A 143 -4.61 6.21 0.68
C PHE A 143 -4.39 7.54 -0.05
N ASN A 144 -4.40 8.67 0.64
CA ASN A 144 -4.14 9.96 0.01
C ASN A 144 -2.71 10.03 -0.54
N THR A 145 -1.72 9.41 0.10
CA THR A 145 -0.35 9.33 -0.43
C THR A 145 -0.30 8.61 -1.78
N TYR A 146 -0.91 7.44 -1.89
CA TYR A 146 -0.97 6.71 -3.17
C TYR A 146 -1.81 7.44 -4.23
N PHE A 147 -2.96 8.01 -3.85
CA PHE A 147 -3.81 8.74 -4.80
C PHE A 147 -3.17 10.03 -5.30
N ASN A 148 -2.45 10.75 -4.45
CA ASN A 148 -1.68 11.93 -4.84
C ASN A 148 -0.54 11.54 -5.78
N TYR A 149 0.15 10.43 -5.47
CA TYR A 149 1.20 9.90 -6.32
C TYR A 149 0.68 9.50 -7.72
N GLN A 150 -0.49 8.88 -7.81
CA GLN A 150 -1.14 8.59 -9.11
C GLN A 150 -1.38 9.86 -9.91
N ASN A 151 -1.86 10.93 -9.27
CA ASN A 151 -2.19 12.17 -9.98
C ASN A 151 -0.94 12.79 -10.65
N THR A 152 0.25 12.64 -10.05
CA THR A 152 1.51 13.12 -10.62
C THR A 152 2.23 12.06 -11.47
N ASN A 153 1.85 10.79 -11.37
CA ASN A 153 2.44 9.66 -12.08
C ASN A 153 1.36 8.73 -12.67
N PRO A 154 0.62 9.15 -13.72
CA PRO A 154 -0.58 8.45 -14.19
C PRO A 154 -0.37 6.98 -14.59
N ASN A 155 0.84 6.60 -14.98
CA ASN A 155 1.17 5.25 -15.44
C ASN A 155 1.71 4.34 -14.33
N ALA A 156 1.93 4.85 -13.11
CA ALA A 156 2.61 4.10 -12.06
C ALA A 156 1.86 2.82 -11.68
N PHE A 157 0.52 2.86 -11.66
CA PHE A 157 -0.29 1.71 -11.25
C PHE A 157 -0.68 0.80 -12.42
N SER A 158 -0.80 1.35 -13.63
CA SER A 158 -1.08 0.56 -14.85
C SER A 158 0.07 -0.39 -15.19
N ASP A 159 1.32 0.06 -14.99
CA ASP A 159 2.53 -0.71 -15.27
C ASP A 159 2.71 -1.93 -14.36
N ILE A 160 2.07 -1.93 -13.19
CA ILE A 160 2.33 -2.93 -12.15
C ILE A 160 1.26 -4.01 -12.17
N GLN A 161 -0.03 -3.63 -12.21
CA GLN A 161 -1.15 -4.56 -12.06
C GLN A 161 -2.33 -4.30 -12.99
N GLN A 162 -2.11 -3.58 -14.10
CA GLN A 162 -3.19 -3.21 -15.04
C GLN A 162 -4.33 -2.45 -14.33
N VAL A 163 -4.02 -1.76 -13.24
CA VAL A 163 -4.98 -0.90 -12.54
C VAL A 163 -5.29 0.28 -13.45
N THR A 164 -6.57 0.47 -13.75
CA THR A 164 -7.04 1.55 -14.60
C THR A 164 -7.46 2.76 -13.77
N ASP A 165 -7.54 3.94 -14.39
CA ASP A 165 -8.09 5.14 -13.72
C ASP A 165 -9.52 4.91 -13.20
N LYS A 166 -10.30 4.05 -13.89
CA LYS A 166 -11.64 3.66 -13.44
C LYS A 166 -11.58 2.91 -12.11
N ASP A 167 -10.62 2.01 -11.92
CA ASP A 167 -10.45 1.26 -10.67
C ASP A 167 -10.05 2.21 -9.53
N ILE A 168 -9.16 3.16 -9.81
CA ILE A 168 -8.72 4.18 -8.86
C ILE A 168 -9.90 5.08 -8.44
N ASN A 169 -10.66 5.61 -9.40
CA ASN A 169 -11.83 6.45 -9.13
C ASN A 169 -12.94 5.70 -8.38
N THR A 170 -13.08 4.40 -8.65
CA THR A 170 -14.01 3.55 -7.89
C THR A 170 -13.55 3.38 -6.45
N ALA A 171 -12.26 3.11 -6.22
CA ALA A 171 -11.71 3.01 -4.87
C ALA A 171 -11.86 4.34 -4.09
N LYS A 172 -11.60 5.49 -4.73
CA LYS A 172 -11.83 6.81 -4.13
C LYS A 172 -13.29 7.01 -3.72
N SER A 173 -14.22 6.76 -4.65
CA SER A 173 -15.67 6.90 -4.40
C SER A 173 -16.14 5.99 -3.27
N ALA A 174 -15.63 4.76 -3.23
CA ALA A 174 -15.99 3.79 -2.21
C ALA A 174 -15.47 4.19 -0.82
N LEU A 175 -14.22 4.69 -0.73
CA LEU A 175 -13.66 5.20 0.53
C LEU A 175 -14.39 6.47 0.98
N GLN A 176 -14.78 7.36 0.07
CA GLN A 176 -15.59 8.53 0.39
C GLN A 176 -17.00 8.14 0.86
N GLY A 177 -17.64 7.17 0.21
CA GLY A 177 -18.90 6.59 0.66
C GLY A 177 -18.75 5.88 2.02
N LYS A 178 -17.59 5.29 2.33
CA LYS A 178 -17.37 4.61 3.61
C LYS A 178 -17.05 5.56 4.76
N CYS A 179 -16.17 6.52 4.52
CA CYS A 179 -15.46 7.30 5.52
C CYS A 179 -15.74 8.81 5.45
N GLY A 180 -16.66 9.22 4.57
CA GLY A 180 -16.98 10.62 4.34
C GLY A 180 -16.10 11.27 3.27
N LYS A 181 -16.57 12.40 2.74
CA LYS A 181 -15.92 13.12 1.64
C LYS A 181 -14.53 13.64 2.01
N ASN A 182 -14.34 13.96 3.29
CA ASN A 182 -13.08 14.46 3.82
C ASN A 182 -12.02 13.37 4.00
N PHE A 183 -12.35 12.09 3.78
CA PHE A 183 -11.37 11.01 3.91
C PHE A 183 -10.38 11.00 2.74
N ILE A 184 -10.87 11.06 1.49
CA ILE A 184 -10.03 11.16 0.28
C ILE A 184 -10.19 12.57 -0.31
N ASP A 185 -9.48 13.52 0.29
CA ASP A 185 -9.51 14.95 -0.02
C ASP A 185 -8.21 15.45 -0.67
N GLY A 186 -7.23 14.56 -0.87
CA GLY A 186 -5.90 14.90 -1.38
C GLY A 186 -4.95 15.41 -0.28
N ASN A 187 -5.43 15.60 0.95
CA ASN A 187 -4.56 15.87 2.09
C ASN A 187 -4.19 14.55 2.75
N VAL A 188 -2.89 14.26 2.82
CA VAL A 188 -2.37 13.13 3.60
C VAL A 188 -2.80 13.24 5.07
N GLY A 189 -3.02 14.47 5.56
CA GLY A 189 -3.45 14.72 6.93
C GLY A 189 -2.33 14.44 7.94
N ASP A 190 -2.66 14.59 9.23
CA ASP A 190 -1.83 14.09 10.31
C ASP A 190 -2.33 12.68 10.65
N SER A 191 -1.48 11.66 10.54
CA SER A 191 -1.80 10.29 10.95
C SER A 191 -2.10 10.15 12.44
N LYS A 192 -2.00 11.24 13.22
CA LYS A 192 -2.38 11.36 14.63
C LYS A 192 -3.68 12.11 14.86
N GLU A 193 -4.42 12.49 13.82
CA GLU A 193 -5.69 13.22 13.98
C GLU A 193 -6.80 12.39 14.63
N ASP A 194 -7.84 13.06 15.13
CA ASP A 194 -8.98 12.40 15.77
C ASP A 194 -9.78 11.54 14.76
N PRO A 195 -9.86 10.21 14.95
CA PRO A 195 -10.61 9.31 14.08
C PRO A 195 -12.11 9.66 13.95
N GLN A 196 -12.69 10.33 14.95
CA GLN A 196 -14.11 10.70 14.94
C GLN A 196 -14.47 11.64 13.79
N LYS A 197 -13.49 12.38 13.24
CA LYS A 197 -13.66 13.26 12.07
C LYS A 197 -14.15 12.50 10.81
N PHE A 198 -13.93 11.19 10.73
CA PHE A 198 -14.31 10.36 9.59
C PHE A 198 -15.52 9.44 9.86
N GLN A 199 -16.04 9.46 11.08
CA GLN A 199 -17.11 8.56 11.51
C GLN A 199 -18.51 9.21 11.44
N SER A 200 -18.57 10.55 11.45
CA SER A 200 -19.81 11.33 11.58
C SER A 200 -20.60 11.52 10.28
N GLU A 201 -20.03 11.23 9.11
CA GLU A 201 -20.77 11.28 7.85
C GLU A 201 -21.50 9.95 7.58
N SER A 202 -22.80 9.96 7.84
CA SER A 202 -23.75 8.88 7.58
C SER A 202 -24.00 8.70 6.09
N ALA A 203 -23.12 7.99 5.39
CA ALA A 203 -23.50 7.44 4.09
C ALA A 203 -24.43 6.24 4.29
N ASN A 204 -25.55 6.20 3.56
CA ASN A 204 -26.45 5.05 3.47
C ASN A 204 -25.72 3.86 2.82
N GLN A 205 -25.00 3.07 3.62
CA GLN A 205 -23.95 2.11 3.22
C GLN A 205 -24.46 0.73 2.79
N LYS A 206 -25.36 0.66 1.80
CA LYS A 206 -25.69 -0.61 1.13
C LYS A 206 -25.44 -0.60 -0.38
N SER A 207 -25.46 0.55 -1.05
CA SER A 207 -25.23 0.60 -2.50
C SER A 207 -23.76 0.54 -2.90
N ASP A 208 -22.85 1.05 -2.07
CA ASP A 208 -21.48 1.28 -2.53
C ASP A 208 -20.55 0.08 -2.29
N ALA A 209 -20.90 -0.80 -1.35
CA ALA A 209 -20.27 -2.11 -1.22
C ALA A 209 -20.40 -2.92 -2.51
N ALA A 210 -21.51 -2.81 -3.25
CA ALA A 210 -21.68 -3.45 -4.56
C ALA A 210 -20.74 -2.87 -5.64
N SER A 211 -20.38 -1.58 -5.57
CA SER A 211 -19.40 -0.97 -6.48
C SER A 211 -17.96 -1.44 -6.25
N LEU A 212 -17.60 -1.69 -4.97
CA LEU A 212 -16.33 -2.34 -4.57
C LEU A 212 -16.24 -3.79 -5.06
N ILE A 213 -17.39 -4.45 -5.23
CA ILE A 213 -17.50 -5.84 -5.70
C ILE A 213 -17.46 -5.90 -7.24
N ALA A 214 -17.97 -4.87 -7.93
CA ALA A 214 -18.04 -4.82 -9.39
C ALA A 214 -16.72 -4.42 -10.07
N ASN A 215 -15.89 -3.57 -9.45
CA ASN A 215 -14.53 -3.28 -9.92
C ASN A 215 -13.53 -3.86 -8.94
N ARG A 216 -12.71 -4.79 -9.42
CA ARG A 216 -11.73 -5.54 -8.63
C ARG A 216 -10.91 -4.56 -7.79
N MET A 217 -10.87 -4.80 -6.49
CA MET A 217 -10.09 -4.10 -5.45
C MET A 217 -8.57 -4.24 -5.63
N SER A 218 -8.09 -4.15 -6.87
CA SER A 218 -6.68 -4.26 -7.22
C SER A 218 -5.87 -3.19 -6.51
N LEU A 219 -6.41 -2.01 -6.17
CA LEU A 219 -5.64 -0.97 -5.49
C LEU A 219 -5.46 -1.19 -3.98
N VAL A 220 -6.51 -1.60 -3.26
CA VAL A 220 -6.42 -1.91 -1.83
C VAL A 220 -5.64 -3.21 -1.63
N VAL A 221 -5.83 -4.17 -2.53
CA VAL A 221 -4.98 -5.35 -2.62
C VAL A 221 -3.57 -4.95 -3.05
N LEU A 222 -3.34 -3.97 -3.93
CA LEU A 222 -1.98 -3.56 -4.32
C LEU A 222 -1.25 -2.87 -3.17
N VAL A 223 -1.87 -1.89 -2.50
CA VAL A 223 -1.27 -1.22 -1.33
C VAL A 223 -1.06 -2.24 -0.21
N GLY A 224 -2.07 -3.08 0.06
CA GLY A 224 -1.97 -4.17 1.05
C GLY A 224 -0.97 -5.26 0.67
N SER A 225 -0.84 -5.63 -0.59
CA SER A 225 0.10 -6.67 -1.08
C SER A 225 1.51 -6.13 -1.18
N ILE A 226 1.69 -4.86 -1.55
CA ILE A 226 3.00 -4.20 -1.51
C ILE A 226 3.42 -4.06 -0.05
N LEU A 227 2.54 -3.64 0.85
CA LEU A 227 2.85 -3.56 2.29
C LEU A 227 2.97 -4.93 2.98
N ALA A 228 2.34 -5.99 2.46
CA ALA A 228 2.43 -7.34 3.00
C ALA A 228 3.54 -8.19 2.38
N ALA A 229 4.02 -7.84 1.19
CA ALA A 229 5.18 -8.45 0.52
C ALA A 229 6.48 -7.67 0.74
N LEU A 230 6.37 -6.45 1.27
CA LEU A 230 7.47 -5.71 1.86
C LEU A 230 7.66 -6.05 3.31
#